data_AF-A0A4U0N8I0-F1
#
_entry.id   AF-A0A4U0N8I0-F1
#
_cell.length_a   1.000
_cell.length_b   1.000
_cell.length_c   1.000
_cell.angle_alpha   90.00
_cell.angle_beta   90.00
_cell.angle_gamma   90.00
#
_symmetry.space_group_name_H-M   'P 1'
#
loop_
_entity.id
_entity.type
_entity.pdbx_description
1 polymer ?
#
loop_
_entity_poly.entity_id
_entity_poly.type
_entity_poly.pdbx_seq_one_letter_code
_entity_poly.pdbx_strand_id
1 'polypeptide(L)'
;MTRITLVLLSILLTDIAVGQEFFSGTKNTTGTISRTGITNLGFAQFRNNPTIGATVLEHTNLTGDIYIRSVGSVPSGDVGNVIINDNAGFVGIGTTSPREKLSVNGNIRAKEIKVEASPWPDYVFESDYSLLSLEELESYIQKNKHLPDIPKAEEAEKDGVSLGEMNRLLLKKIEELTLYLIDMKKEIEELKTSGIREGVSE
;
A
#
# COMPACT_ATOMS: atom_id res chain seq x y z
N MET A 1 32.61 -46.35 -67.43
CA MET A 1 32.84 -44.92 -67.14
C MET A 1 31.51 -44.22 -67.37
N THR A 2 30.81 -43.56 -66.46
CA THR A 2 31.05 -43.12 -65.08
C THR A 2 29.65 -42.97 -64.44
N ARG A 3 29.51 -43.37 -63.17
CA ARG A 3 28.26 -43.38 -62.40
C ARG A 3 27.81 -41.97 -62.04
N ILE A 4 26.49 -41.72 -61.98
CA ILE A 4 25.90 -40.70 -61.09
C ILE A 4 24.74 -41.35 -60.33
N THR A 5 24.91 -41.41 -59.01
CA THR A 5 24.00 -42.04 -58.05
C THR A 5 22.90 -41.05 -57.66
N LEU A 6 21.65 -41.50 -57.71
CA LEU A 6 20.47 -40.77 -57.24
C LEU A 6 20.38 -40.87 -55.70
N VAL A 7 20.24 -39.74 -55.01
CA VAL A 7 19.88 -39.72 -53.58
C VAL A 7 18.57 -38.94 -53.45
N LEU A 8 17.47 -39.66 -53.23
CA LEU A 8 16.24 -39.09 -52.70
C LEU A 8 16.45 -38.85 -51.20
N LEU A 9 16.30 -37.61 -50.75
CA LEU A 9 16.14 -37.28 -49.34
C LEU A 9 14.77 -36.59 -49.17
N SER A 10 13.80 -37.35 -48.66
CA SER A 10 12.49 -36.85 -48.25
C SER A 10 12.31 -37.08 -46.76
N ILE A 11 12.38 -36.01 -45.96
CA ILE A 11 11.68 -35.92 -44.67
C ILE A 11 11.11 -34.50 -44.57
N LEU A 12 9.78 -34.42 -44.56
CA LEU A 12 9.01 -33.25 -44.15
C LEU A 12 9.13 -33.06 -42.64
N LEU A 13 9.32 -31.82 -42.19
CA LEU A 13 8.62 -31.30 -41.01
C LEU A 13 8.52 -29.78 -41.13
N THR A 14 7.28 -29.31 -41.24
CA THR A 14 6.86 -27.91 -41.08
C THR A 14 6.98 -27.53 -39.60
N ASP A 15 7.69 -26.45 -39.27
CA ASP A 15 7.45 -25.72 -38.03
C ASP A 15 7.70 -24.20 -38.22
N ILE A 16 6.58 -23.52 -38.45
CA ILE A 16 6.13 -22.23 -37.89
C ILE A 16 7.23 -21.26 -37.38
N ALA A 17 7.32 -20.10 -38.02
CA ALA A 17 8.11 -18.95 -37.58
C ALA A 17 7.55 -18.30 -36.29
N VAL A 18 8.40 -17.94 -35.31
CA VAL A 18 8.26 -16.71 -34.50
C VAL A 18 9.62 -16.29 -33.88
N GLY A 19 10.11 -15.09 -34.22
CA GLY A 19 11.03 -14.29 -33.39
C GLY A 19 12.51 -14.35 -33.74
N GLN A 20 12.99 -13.33 -34.48
CA GLN A 20 14.41 -12.97 -34.61
C GLN A 20 15.01 -12.68 -33.22
N GLU A 21 16.24 -13.11 -32.97
CA GLU A 21 16.97 -12.82 -31.75
C GLU A 21 17.17 -11.31 -31.57
N PHE A 22 16.69 -10.73 -30.46
CA PHE A 22 17.00 -9.37 -30.08
C PHE A 22 18.09 -9.38 -28.99
N PHE A 23 19.33 -9.17 -29.44
CA PHE A 23 20.59 -9.00 -28.69
C PHE A 23 21.27 -10.27 -28.13
N SER A 24 22.09 -10.90 -28.98
CA SER A 24 23.17 -11.79 -28.58
C SER A 24 24.46 -11.29 -29.23
N GLY A 25 25.44 -10.85 -28.43
CA GLY A 25 26.70 -10.29 -28.94
C GLY A 25 27.89 -10.66 -28.07
N THR A 26 28.91 -11.28 -28.67
CA THR A 26 30.11 -11.86 -28.03
C THR A 26 31.02 -10.85 -27.32
N LYS A 27 30.71 -9.54 -27.33
CA LYS A 27 31.48 -8.47 -26.67
C LYS A 27 30.63 -7.38 -25.99
N ASN A 28 29.33 -7.60 -25.75
CA ASN A 28 28.51 -6.62 -25.04
C ASN A 28 28.22 -7.10 -23.60
N THR A 29 29.09 -6.73 -22.67
CA THR A 29 29.13 -7.23 -21.28
C THR A 29 28.04 -6.63 -20.37
N THR A 30 27.11 -5.84 -20.92
CA THR A 30 26.37 -4.82 -20.15
C THR A 30 24.84 -5.06 -20.12
N GLY A 31 24.26 -5.98 -20.89
CA GLY A 31 22.83 -6.32 -20.77
C GLY A 31 22.36 -7.52 -21.61
N THR A 32 21.33 -8.23 -21.13
CA THR A 32 20.78 -9.46 -21.75
C THR A 32 19.25 -9.41 -21.72
N ILE A 33 18.61 -9.78 -22.83
CA ILE A 33 17.17 -10.06 -22.88
C ILE A 33 17.02 -11.55 -23.20
N SER A 34 16.37 -12.30 -22.33
CA SER A 34 16.22 -13.75 -22.48
C SER A 34 14.78 -14.19 -22.19
N ARG A 35 14.31 -15.17 -22.94
CA ARG A 35 13.04 -15.87 -22.72
C ARG A 35 13.33 -17.35 -22.56
N THR A 36 12.78 -17.99 -21.54
CA THR A 36 12.91 -19.44 -21.35
C THR A 36 12.00 -20.15 -22.34
N GLY A 37 12.56 -20.86 -23.33
CA GLY A 37 11.86 -21.32 -24.55
C GLY A 37 10.64 -22.25 -24.41
N ILE A 38 10.22 -22.61 -23.20
CA ILE A 38 9.05 -23.49 -22.92
C ILE A 38 8.04 -22.86 -21.94
N THR A 39 8.30 -21.65 -21.45
CA THR A 39 7.41 -20.93 -20.52
C THR A 39 7.28 -19.48 -20.96
N ASN A 40 6.19 -18.78 -20.62
CA ASN A 40 6.10 -17.33 -20.86
C ASN A 40 7.10 -16.50 -20.01
N LEU A 41 7.93 -17.15 -19.21
CA LEU A 41 8.95 -16.56 -18.35
C LEU A 41 10.11 -15.96 -19.15
N GLY A 42 10.62 -14.83 -18.67
CA GLY A 42 11.75 -14.12 -19.28
C GLY A 42 12.25 -12.97 -18.43
N PHE A 43 13.41 -12.43 -18.79
CA PHE A 43 14.01 -11.29 -18.12
C PHE A 43 14.75 -10.37 -19.07
N ALA A 44 14.79 -9.09 -18.72
CA ALA A 44 15.71 -8.10 -19.22
C ALA A 44 16.65 -7.68 -18.09
N GLN A 45 17.95 -7.91 -18.27
CA GLN A 45 18.99 -7.60 -17.31
C GLN A 45 19.88 -6.48 -17.84
N PHE A 46 20.16 -5.49 -16.98
CA PHE A 46 21.11 -4.41 -17.21
C PHE A 46 22.24 -4.53 -16.19
N ARG A 47 23.46 -4.80 -16.64
CA ARG A 47 24.62 -5.10 -15.81
C ARG A 47 25.68 -4.03 -15.98
N ASN A 48 26.12 -3.39 -14.89
CA ASN A 48 27.22 -2.42 -14.94
C ASN A 48 28.60 -3.10 -14.73
N ASN A 49 28.68 -4.15 -13.90
CA ASN A 49 29.91 -4.92 -13.62
C ASN A 49 29.55 -6.36 -13.14
N PRO A 50 30.29 -7.42 -13.52
CA PRO A 50 30.04 -8.79 -13.04
C PRO A 50 30.04 -8.95 -11.50
N THR A 51 30.67 -8.05 -10.76
CA THR A 51 30.79 -8.10 -9.29
C THR A 51 29.83 -7.14 -8.57
N ILE A 52 29.20 -6.21 -9.30
CA ILE A 52 28.42 -5.10 -8.71
C ILE A 52 27.05 -5.07 -9.40
N GLY A 53 26.08 -5.73 -8.77
CA GLY A 53 24.63 -5.62 -8.97
C GLY A 53 24.13 -5.33 -10.40
N ALA A 54 23.46 -6.29 -11.03
CA ALA A 54 22.67 -6.02 -12.22
C ALA A 54 21.23 -5.65 -11.83
N THR A 55 20.62 -4.67 -12.50
CA THR A 55 19.16 -4.45 -12.39
C THR A 55 18.46 -5.43 -13.31
N VAL A 56 17.49 -6.17 -12.79
CA VAL A 56 16.70 -7.14 -13.55
C VAL A 56 15.25 -6.73 -13.52
N LEU A 57 14.65 -6.68 -14.71
CA LEU A 57 13.21 -6.73 -14.95
C LEU A 57 12.89 -8.17 -15.33
N GLU A 58 12.13 -8.88 -14.52
CA GLU A 58 11.80 -10.26 -14.85
C GLU A 58 10.38 -10.65 -14.51
N HIS A 59 9.93 -11.66 -15.23
CA HIS A 59 8.68 -12.35 -15.02
C HIS A 59 9.01 -13.81 -14.73
N THR A 60 8.95 -14.18 -13.44
CA THR A 60 9.46 -15.46 -12.91
C THR A 60 8.39 -16.43 -12.42
N ASN A 61 7.13 -16.04 -12.45
CA ASN A 61 6.01 -16.90 -12.11
C ASN A 61 4.99 -16.92 -13.25
N LEU A 62 4.16 -17.97 -13.33
CA LEU A 62 3.12 -18.07 -14.37
C LEU A 62 2.00 -17.03 -14.23
N THR A 63 2.03 -16.24 -13.14
CA THR A 63 1.00 -15.28 -12.75
C THR A 63 1.08 -13.93 -13.46
N GLY A 64 2.19 -13.61 -14.12
CA GLY A 64 2.33 -12.39 -14.93
C GLY A 64 3.23 -11.32 -14.32
N ASP A 65 3.64 -11.50 -13.05
CA ASP A 65 4.25 -10.44 -12.26
C ASP A 65 5.58 -9.93 -12.84
N ILE A 66 5.82 -8.63 -12.68
CA ILE A 66 7.08 -7.97 -13.01
C ILE A 66 7.83 -7.67 -11.72
N TYR A 67 9.03 -8.23 -11.60
CA TYR A 67 9.97 -7.92 -10.53
C TYR A 67 11.03 -6.96 -11.03
N ILE A 68 11.23 -5.86 -10.30
CA ILE A 68 12.38 -4.96 -10.42
C ILE A 68 13.28 -5.25 -9.22
N ARG A 69 14.49 -5.75 -9.47
CA ARG A 69 15.45 -6.00 -8.40
C ARG A 69 16.90 -5.87 -8.81
N SER A 70 17.77 -5.76 -7.80
CA SER A 70 19.22 -5.88 -7.96
C SER A 70 19.66 -7.35 -7.81
N VAL A 71 20.43 -7.88 -8.75
CA VAL A 71 21.07 -9.20 -8.64
C VAL A 71 22.59 -9.03 -8.54
N GLY A 72 23.12 -9.29 -7.36
CA GLY A 72 24.53 -9.33 -7.02
C GLY A 72 24.70 -10.05 -5.69
N SER A 73 25.93 -10.24 -5.21
CA SER A 73 26.21 -10.75 -3.85
C SER A 73 25.83 -9.72 -2.76
N VAL A 74 24.63 -9.15 -2.86
CA VAL A 74 23.99 -8.46 -1.76
C VAL A 74 23.42 -9.53 -0.84
N PRO A 75 23.73 -9.49 0.47
CA PRO A 75 23.11 -10.36 1.45
C PRO A 75 21.59 -10.39 1.22
N SER A 76 21.02 -11.59 1.20
CA SER A 76 19.59 -11.84 1.06
C SER A 76 18.83 -11.03 2.14
N GLY A 77 18.31 -9.88 1.75
CA GLY A 77 17.75 -8.86 2.64
C GLY A 77 17.78 -7.45 2.04
N ASP A 78 18.82 -7.13 1.25
CA ASP A 78 19.01 -5.80 0.62
C ASP A 78 18.61 -5.77 -0.87
N VAL A 79 17.97 -6.82 -1.35
CA VAL A 79 17.44 -6.84 -2.72
C VAL A 79 16.21 -5.93 -2.73
N GLY A 80 16.37 -4.71 -3.24
CA GLY A 80 15.27 -3.78 -3.46
C GLY A 80 14.24 -4.42 -4.38
N ASN A 81 13.24 -5.08 -3.80
CA ASN A 81 12.16 -5.73 -4.52
C ASN A 81 11.04 -4.72 -4.67
N VAL A 82 10.92 -4.16 -5.87
CA VAL A 82 9.64 -3.59 -6.32
C VAL A 82 8.98 -4.64 -7.19
N ILE A 83 7.73 -4.96 -6.87
CA ILE A 83 6.93 -5.94 -7.60
C ILE A 83 5.71 -5.21 -8.13
N ILE A 84 5.46 -5.37 -9.42
CA ILE A 84 4.20 -5.01 -10.05
C ILE A 84 3.52 -6.35 -10.34
N ASN A 85 2.59 -6.71 -9.47
CA ASN A 85 1.85 -7.95 -9.55
C ASN A 85 0.76 -7.81 -10.64
N ASP A 86 0.72 -8.79 -11.54
CA ASP A 86 -0.18 -8.78 -12.70
C ASP A 86 -1.63 -9.07 -12.30
N ASN A 87 -1.83 -9.75 -11.16
CA ASN A 87 -3.15 -9.91 -10.59
C ASN A 87 -3.66 -8.57 -10.04
N ALA A 88 -4.43 -7.88 -10.88
CA ALA A 88 -5.08 -6.61 -10.59
C ALA A 88 -4.14 -5.42 -10.32
N GLY A 89 -2.86 -5.50 -10.70
CA GLY A 89 -1.94 -4.35 -10.73
C GLY A 89 -1.49 -3.87 -9.35
N PHE A 90 -1.26 -4.79 -8.42
CA PHE A 90 -0.79 -4.45 -7.08
C PHE A 90 0.72 -4.15 -7.10
N VAL A 91 1.15 -3.12 -6.37
CA VAL A 91 2.56 -2.76 -6.25
C VAL A 91 3.06 -3.06 -4.84
N GLY A 92 4.10 -3.89 -4.74
CA GLY A 92 4.79 -4.21 -3.47
C GLY A 92 6.18 -3.60 -3.44
N ILE A 93 6.53 -2.87 -2.37
CA ILE A 93 7.89 -2.38 -2.10
C ILE A 93 8.35 -3.03 -0.79
N GLY A 94 9.38 -3.88 -0.87
CA GLY A 94 9.86 -4.65 0.30
C GLY A 94 8.92 -5.79 0.74
N THR A 95 7.92 -6.14 -0.07
CA THR A 95 7.00 -7.26 0.15
C THR A 95 6.64 -7.93 -1.18
N THR A 96 6.51 -9.26 -1.16
CA THR A 96 6.04 -10.09 -2.29
C THR A 96 4.56 -10.39 -2.24
N SER A 97 3.87 -9.96 -1.18
CA SER A 97 2.44 -10.21 -0.97
C SER A 97 1.75 -8.89 -0.62
N PRO A 98 1.60 -7.97 -1.60
CA PRO A 98 0.87 -6.73 -1.38
C PRO A 98 -0.59 -7.04 -1.02
N ARG A 99 -1.08 -6.42 0.06
CA ARG A 99 -2.48 -6.54 0.52
C ARG A 99 -3.36 -5.41 0.00
N GLU A 100 -2.73 -4.30 -0.37
CA GLU A 100 -3.35 -3.11 -0.96
C GLU A 100 -2.69 -2.78 -2.30
N LYS A 101 -3.36 -1.97 -3.13
CA LYS A 101 -2.85 -1.52 -4.44
C LYS A 101 -1.40 -1.03 -4.39
N LEU A 102 -1.02 -0.37 -3.30
CA LEU A 102 0.37 -0.09 -2.96
C LEU A 102 0.63 -0.59 -1.54
N SER A 103 1.51 -1.58 -1.40
CA SER A 103 1.96 -2.08 -0.10
C SER A 103 3.45 -1.82 0.07
N VAL A 104 3.82 -1.11 1.14
CA VAL A 104 5.22 -0.78 1.45
C VAL A 104 5.56 -1.38 2.80
N ASN A 105 6.52 -2.31 2.83
CA ASN A 105 7.09 -2.83 4.07
C ASN A 105 8.30 -1.97 4.46
N GLY A 106 8.02 -0.81 5.04
CA GLY A 106 9.02 0.18 5.40
C GLY A 106 8.43 1.58 5.52
N ASN A 107 9.29 2.59 5.64
CA ASN A 107 8.86 3.98 5.80
C ASN A 107 8.62 4.66 4.45
N ILE A 108 7.53 5.42 4.37
CA ILE A 108 7.24 6.31 3.24
C ILE A 108 7.58 7.74 3.65
N ARG A 109 8.43 8.43 2.89
CA ARG A 109 8.70 9.86 3.05
C ARG A 109 8.04 10.61 1.90
N ALA A 110 7.07 11.47 2.22
CA ALA A 110 6.38 12.32 1.26
C ALA A 110 6.44 13.78 1.71
N LYS A 111 6.38 14.72 0.76
CA LYS A 111 6.17 16.14 1.09
C LYS A 111 4.72 16.43 1.46
N GLU A 112 3.78 15.76 0.79
CA GLU A 112 2.34 15.89 1.00
C GLU A 112 1.67 14.56 0.62
N ILE A 113 0.61 14.19 1.36
CA ILE A 113 -0.30 13.10 1.02
C ILE A 113 -1.72 13.66 1.12
N LYS A 114 -2.49 13.58 0.04
CA LYS A 114 -3.91 13.91 0.03
C LYS A 114 -4.70 12.63 0.17
N VAL A 115 -5.52 12.53 1.21
CA VAL A 115 -6.36 11.36 1.48
C VAL A 115 -7.81 11.75 1.26
N GLU A 116 -8.48 11.04 0.37
CA GLU A 116 -9.89 11.25 0.03
C GLU A 116 -10.78 10.45 0.99
N ALA A 117 -10.65 10.70 2.30
CA ALA A 117 -11.57 10.18 3.30
C ALA A 117 -12.88 10.99 3.23
N SER A 118 -14.02 10.30 3.12
CA SER A 118 -15.34 10.92 3.02
C SER A 118 -16.39 10.06 3.71
N PRO A 119 -17.39 10.64 4.39
CA PRO A 119 -17.62 12.08 4.59
C PRO A 119 -16.82 12.66 5.78
N TRP A 120 -16.43 13.93 5.69
CA TRP A 120 -15.86 14.67 6.82
C TRP A 120 -16.92 14.97 7.88
N PRO A 121 -16.54 15.07 9.18
CA PRO A 121 -17.47 14.96 10.29
C PRO A 121 -18.33 16.19 10.60
N ASP A 122 -18.35 17.23 9.77
CA ASP A 122 -19.13 18.47 9.96
C ASP A 122 -20.61 18.24 10.37
N TYR A 123 -21.18 17.08 10.02
CA TYR A 123 -22.51 16.65 10.48
C TYR A 123 -22.66 16.60 12.01
N VAL A 124 -21.58 16.59 12.79
CA VAL A 124 -21.59 16.67 14.27
C VAL A 124 -22.27 17.97 14.76
N PHE A 125 -22.25 19.02 13.95
CA PHE A 125 -22.87 20.31 14.28
C PHE A 125 -24.32 20.43 13.83
N GLU A 126 -24.87 19.43 13.16
CA GLU A 126 -26.27 19.44 12.71
C GLU A 126 -27.22 19.20 13.89
N SER A 127 -28.43 19.77 13.80
CA SER A 127 -29.39 19.76 14.92
C SER A 127 -29.93 18.38 15.27
N ASP A 128 -29.83 17.41 14.36
CA ASP A 128 -30.24 16.02 14.55
C ASP A 128 -29.08 15.12 15.02
N TYR A 129 -27.87 15.67 15.23
CA TYR A 129 -26.76 14.91 15.76
C TYR A 129 -26.99 14.50 17.22
N SER A 130 -26.98 13.18 17.47
CA SER A 130 -27.16 12.61 18.81
C SER A 130 -25.82 12.54 19.54
N LEU A 131 -25.43 13.64 20.18
CA LEU A 131 -24.26 13.67 21.07
C LEU A 131 -24.55 12.84 22.34
N LEU A 132 -23.64 11.93 22.71
CA LEU A 132 -23.76 11.20 23.97
C LEU A 132 -23.69 12.16 25.16
N SER A 133 -24.36 11.84 26.26
CA SER A 133 -24.12 12.55 27.52
C SER A 133 -22.73 12.19 28.08
N LEU A 134 -22.16 13.07 28.94
CA LEU A 134 -20.87 12.79 29.58
C LEU A 134 -20.94 11.56 30.49
N GLU A 135 -22.09 11.31 31.12
CA GLU A 135 -22.34 10.15 31.98
C GLU A 135 -22.35 8.84 31.17
N GLU A 136 -23.00 8.84 30.01
CA GLU A 136 -23.00 7.69 29.10
C GLU A 136 -21.62 7.46 28.49
N LEU A 137 -20.93 8.53 28.11
CA LEU A 137 -19.57 8.46 27.58
C LEU A 137 -18.60 7.91 28.64
N GLU A 138 -18.69 8.38 29.88
CA GLU A 138 -17.90 7.85 30.99
C GLU A 138 -18.17 6.35 31.18
N SER A 139 -19.44 5.97 31.24
CA SER A 139 -19.85 4.56 31.38
C SER A 139 -19.28 3.70 30.24
N TYR A 140 -19.29 4.21 29.01
CA TYR A 140 -18.69 3.54 27.86
C TYR A 140 -17.18 3.37 28.03
N ILE A 141 -16.46 4.43 28.39
CA ILE A 141 -15.00 4.41 28.56
C ILE A 141 -14.60 3.47 29.69
N GLN A 142 -15.32 3.50 30.82
CA GLN A 142 -15.04 2.61 31.95
C GLN A 142 -15.18 1.14 31.56
N LYS A 143 -16.21 0.80 30.77
CA LYS A 143 -16.50 -0.55 30.29
C LYS A 143 -15.55 -1.02 29.18
N ASN A 144 -15.30 -0.18 28.18
CA ASN A 144 -14.62 -0.59 26.94
C ASN A 144 -13.14 -0.21 26.89
N LYS A 145 -12.68 0.72 27.75
CA LYS A 145 -11.29 1.22 27.82
C LYS A 145 -10.80 1.93 26.55
N HIS A 146 -11.71 2.38 25.68
CA HIS A 146 -11.42 3.24 24.54
C HIS A 146 -12.63 4.14 24.26
N LEU A 147 -12.45 5.15 23.39
CA LEU A 147 -13.53 6.02 22.95
C LEU A 147 -14.46 5.30 21.95
N PRO A 148 -15.76 5.68 21.89
CA PRO A 148 -16.65 5.23 20.83
C PRO A 148 -16.05 5.48 19.44
N ASP A 149 -16.33 4.61 18.48
CA ASP A 149 -15.86 4.65 17.07
C ASP A 149 -14.35 4.47 16.86
N ILE A 150 -13.51 4.69 17.87
CA ILE A 150 -12.06 4.50 17.78
C ILE A 150 -11.73 3.02 17.93
N PRO A 151 -10.95 2.42 17.00
CA PRO A 151 -10.57 1.02 17.09
C PRO A 151 -9.77 0.73 18.36
N LYS A 152 -9.89 -0.49 18.87
CA LYS A 152 -9.10 -0.95 20.01
C LYS A 152 -7.63 -1.06 19.64
N ALA A 153 -6.76 -0.90 20.63
CA ALA A 153 -5.31 -1.03 20.43
C ALA A 153 -4.93 -2.39 19.81
N GLU A 154 -5.51 -3.48 20.29
CA GLU A 154 -5.25 -4.83 19.77
C GLU A 154 -5.63 -4.99 18.29
N GLU A 155 -6.74 -4.38 17.86
CA GLU A 155 -7.18 -4.41 16.46
C GLU A 155 -6.27 -3.53 15.59
N ALA A 156 -5.92 -2.34 16.08
CA ALA A 156 -5.01 -1.41 15.42
C ALA A 156 -3.59 -1.99 15.25
N GLU A 157 -3.09 -2.76 16.23
CA GLU A 157 -1.78 -3.42 16.16
C GLU A 157 -1.77 -4.57 15.16
N LYS A 158 -2.87 -5.30 15.04
CA LYS A 158 -2.96 -6.47 14.16
C LYS A 158 -3.20 -6.08 12.70
N ASP A 159 -4.16 -5.19 12.46
CA ASP A 159 -4.68 -4.90 11.13
C ASP A 159 -4.17 -3.54 10.60
N GLY A 160 -3.50 -2.75 11.45
CA GLY A 160 -3.05 -1.40 11.13
C GLY A 160 -4.17 -0.37 11.26
N VAL A 161 -3.84 0.89 10.95
CA VAL A 161 -4.78 2.00 11.02
C VAL A 161 -4.80 2.74 9.68
N SER A 162 -6.00 2.94 9.13
CA SER A 162 -6.18 3.79 7.95
C SER A 162 -5.97 5.25 8.33
N LEU A 163 -4.98 5.91 7.73
CA LEU A 163 -4.62 7.30 8.02
C LEU A 163 -5.79 8.27 7.80
N GLY A 164 -6.52 8.11 6.70
CA GLY A 164 -7.67 8.97 6.38
C GLY A 164 -8.82 8.77 7.37
N GLU A 165 -9.14 7.50 7.65
CA GLU A 165 -10.23 7.15 8.56
C GLU A 165 -9.93 7.59 9.99
N MET A 166 -8.71 7.36 10.48
CA MET A 166 -8.32 7.81 11.81
C MET A 166 -8.32 9.33 11.92
N ASN A 167 -7.81 10.06 10.92
CA ASN A 167 -7.88 11.52 10.93
C ASN A 167 -9.33 12.04 10.94
N ARG A 168 -10.23 11.38 10.20
CA ARG A 168 -11.67 11.69 10.19
C ARG A 168 -12.32 11.43 11.54
N LEU A 169 -12.02 10.29 12.16
CA LEU A 169 -12.52 9.95 13.50
C LEU A 169 -11.97 10.89 14.57
N LEU A 170 -10.68 11.24 14.51
CA LEU A 170 -10.08 12.21 15.42
C LEU A 170 -10.72 13.59 15.29
N LEU A 171 -10.98 14.04 14.06
CA LEU A 171 -11.69 15.30 13.82
C LEU A 171 -13.12 15.24 14.41
N LYS A 172 -13.85 14.14 14.20
CA LYS A 172 -15.16 13.92 14.82
C LYS A 172 -15.09 14.09 16.34
N LYS A 173 -14.07 13.49 16.99
CA LYS A 173 -13.88 13.62 18.44
C LYS A 173 -13.52 15.04 18.88
N ILE A 174 -12.75 15.78 18.09
CA ILE A 174 -12.47 17.20 18.36
C ILE A 174 -13.75 18.05 18.29
N GLU A 175 -14.63 17.78 17.33
CA GLU A 175 -15.90 18.48 17.18
C GLU A 175 -16.85 18.15 18.33
N GLU A 176 -17.00 16.88 18.70
CA GLU A 176 -17.76 16.45 19.88
C GLU A 176 -17.23 17.11 21.17
N LEU A 177 -15.90 17.10 21.37
CA LEU A 177 -15.26 17.80 22.49
C LEU A 177 -15.55 19.29 22.50
N THR A 178 -15.62 19.92 21.33
CA THR A 178 -15.96 21.34 21.21
C THR A 178 -17.40 21.60 21.68
N LEU A 179 -18.35 20.71 21.35
CA LEU A 179 -19.73 20.80 21.85
C LEU A 179 -19.80 20.67 23.37
N TYR A 180 -19.10 19.68 23.96
CA TYR A 180 -19.05 19.56 25.43
C TYR A 180 -18.44 20.79 26.10
N LEU A 181 -17.40 21.39 25.52
CA LEU A 181 -16.78 22.61 26.06
C LEU A 181 -17.73 23.83 25.99
N ILE A 182 -18.50 23.95 24.91
CA ILE A 182 -19.50 25.01 24.77
C ILE A 182 -20.59 24.83 25.84
N ASP A 183 -21.05 23.60 26.04
CA ASP A 183 -22.09 23.28 27.02
C ASP A 183 -21.62 23.56 28.45
N MET A 184 -20.44 23.05 28.81
CA MET A 184 -19.81 23.29 30.11
C MET A 184 -19.57 24.78 30.38
N LYS A 185 -19.22 25.56 29.36
CA LYS A 185 -19.08 27.02 29.50
C LYS A 185 -20.42 27.70 29.80
N LYS A 186 -21.52 27.27 29.16
CA LYS A 186 -22.86 27.81 29.44
C LYS A 186 -23.26 27.53 30.89
N GLU A 187 -23.07 26.29 31.35
CA GLU A 187 -23.37 25.90 32.73
C GLU A 187 -22.58 26.75 33.75
N ILE A 188 -21.28 26.96 33.52
CA ILE A 188 -20.43 27.81 34.38
C ILE A 188 -20.96 29.25 34.46
N GLU A 189 -21.38 29.84 33.34
CA GLU A 189 -21.90 31.22 33.31
C GLU A 189 -23.28 31.34 33.97
N GLU A 190 -24.11 30.30 33.84
CA GLU A 190 -25.39 30.20 34.55
C GLU A 190 -25.19 30.12 36.07
N LEU A 191 -24.22 29.31 36.52
CA LEU A 191 -23.87 29.19 37.93
C LEU A 191 -23.32 30.50 38.51
N LYS A 192 -22.45 31.21 37.78
CA LYS A 192 -21.94 32.54 38.18
C LYS A 192 -23.07 33.56 38.31
N THR A 193 -23.97 33.60 37.33
CA THR A 193 -25.09 34.55 37.32
C THR A 193 -26.05 34.28 38.48
N SER A 194 -26.31 33.01 38.77
CA SER A 194 -27.17 32.60 39.90
C SER A 194 -26.54 32.97 41.26
N GLY A 195 -25.24 32.71 41.43
CA GLY A 195 -24.51 33.08 42.66
C GLY A 195 -24.41 34.60 42.90
N ILE A 196 -24.35 35.41 41.84
CA ILE A 196 -24.38 36.89 41.95
C ILE A 196 -25.77 37.37 42.41
N ARG A 197 -26.86 36.71 42.03
CA ARG A 197 -28.22 37.13 42.39
C ARG A 197 -28.55 36.86 43.86
N GLU A 198 -27.99 35.82 44.45
CA GLU A 198 -28.17 35.52 45.89
C GLU A 198 -27.36 36.47 46.80
N GLY A 199 -26.23 36.99 46.34
CA GLY A 199 -25.37 37.91 47.12
C GLY A 199 -25.80 39.38 47.14
N VAL A 200 -26.84 39.78 46.39
CA VAL A 200 -27.34 41.17 46.31
C VAL A 200 -28.65 41.35 47.12
N SER A 201 -29.10 40.31 47.82
CA SER A 201 -30.33 40.31 48.63
C SER A 201 -30.13 40.45 50.15
N GLU A 202 -28.94 40.80 50.63
CA GLU A 202 -28.68 41.22 52.03
C GLU A 202 -28.47 42.74 52.14
#